data_AF-A0AA35TZD0-F1
#
_entry.id   AF-A0AA35TZD0-F1
#
_cell.length_a   1.000
_cell.length_b   1.000
_cell.length_c   1.000
_cell.angle_alpha   90.00
_cell.angle_beta   90.00
_cell.angle_gamma   90.00
#
_symmetry.space_group_name_H-M   'P 1'
#
loop_
_entity.id
_entity.type
_entity.pdbx_description
1 polymer ?
#
loop_
_entity_poly.entity_id
_entity_poly.type
_entity_poly.pdbx_seq_one_letter_code
_entity_poly.pdbx_strand_id
1 'polypeptide(L)'
;MPITINYLRWDVKCCKLDQWCQRDCFITDYINGFGLDLYYFQPEEYRKSANVFVGFFSDFDSTEEDRRWRLMVCKFSLCDYGVIIDDKSPDIF
;
A
#
# COMPACT_ATOMS: atom_id res chain seq x y z
N MET A 1 -5.55 39.08 -9.08
CA MET A 1 -6.40 38.10 -8.36
C MET A 1 -5.49 37.19 -7.57
N PRO A 2 -5.59 37.12 -6.23
CA PRO A 2 -4.80 36.15 -5.47
C PRO A 2 -5.44 34.77 -5.63
N ILE A 3 -4.64 33.79 -6.03
CA ILE A 3 -5.02 32.38 -6.01
C ILE A 3 -4.96 31.93 -4.55
N THR A 4 -6.10 31.62 -3.96
CA THR A 4 -6.17 30.99 -2.64
C THR A 4 -5.79 29.51 -2.79
N ILE A 5 -4.56 29.15 -2.44
CA ILE A 5 -4.14 27.74 -2.37
C ILE A 5 -4.69 27.17 -1.05
N ASN A 6 -5.78 26.42 -1.14
CA ASN A 6 -6.25 25.58 -0.04
C ASN A 6 -5.30 24.40 0.11
N TYR A 7 -4.39 24.46 1.09
CA TYR A 7 -3.54 23.32 1.44
C TYR A 7 -4.42 22.22 2.05
N LEU A 8 -4.75 21.19 1.26
CA LEU A 8 -5.24 19.92 1.79
C LEU A 8 -4.12 19.34 2.67
N ARG A 9 -4.27 19.48 3.98
CA ARG A 9 -3.37 18.86 4.94
C ARG A 9 -3.82 17.43 5.17
N TRP A 10 -2.95 16.48 4.87
CA TRP A 10 -3.18 15.09 5.22
C TRP A 10 -3.32 14.95 6.75
N ASP A 11 -4.41 14.31 7.19
CA ASP A 11 -4.61 13.90 8.58
C ASP A 11 -4.35 12.39 8.68
N VAL A 12 -3.15 12.03 9.12
CA VAL A 12 -2.69 10.64 9.18
C VAL A 12 -2.63 10.20 10.64
N LYS A 13 -3.28 9.08 10.95
CA LYS A 13 -3.22 8.43 12.26
C LYS A 13 -2.48 7.11 12.16
N CYS A 14 -1.49 6.92 13.04
CA CYS A 14 -0.89 5.61 13.25
C CYS A 14 -1.76 4.77 14.20
N CYS A 15 -2.09 3.54 13.79
CA CYS A 15 -2.82 2.57 14.58
C CYS A 15 -2.04 1.25 14.61
N LYS A 16 -2.12 0.53 15.73
CA LYS A 16 -1.64 -0.85 15.81
C LYS A 16 -2.76 -1.78 15.32
N LEU A 17 -2.42 -2.70 14.42
CA LEU A 17 -3.30 -3.78 13.99
C LEU A 17 -2.80 -5.09 14.61
N ASP A 18 -3.39 -5.50 15.73
CA ASP A 18 -3.06 -6.77 16.36
C ASP A 18 -3.63 -7.93 15.53
N GLN A 19 -2.93 -9.06 15.48
CA GLN A 19 -3.35 -10.28 14.75
C GLN A 19 -3.36 -10.17 13.21
N TRP A 20 -2.88 -9.07 12.64
CA TRP A 20 -2.75 -8.91 11.19
C TRP A 20 -1.29 -8.97 10.76
N CYS A 21 -1.04 -9.75 9.72
CA CYS A 21 0.27 -9.95 9.14
C CYS A 21 0.26 -9.50 7.68
N GLN A 22 1.35 -8.85 7.31
CA GLN A 22 1.66 -8.45 5.94
C GLN A 22 2.25 -9.65 5.20
N ARG A 23 1.66 -10.04 4.07
CA ARG A 23 2.13 -11.12 3.19
C ARG A 23 2.12 -10.66 1.72
N ASP A 24 2.73 -11.47 0.85
CA ASP A 24 2.67 -11.33 -0.61
C ASP A 24 2.96 -9.91 -1.09
N CYS A 25 4.08 -9.36 -0.64
CA CYS A 25 4.46 -7.99 -0.94
C CYS A 25 5.17 -7.86 -2.27
N PHE A 26 4.88 -6.76 -2.97
CA PHE A 26 5.62 -6.35 -4.14
C PHE A 26 5.74 -4.84 -4.22
N ILE A 27 6.73 -4.38 -4.97
CA ILE A 27 6.90 -2.97 -5.30
C ILE A 27 6.38 -2.77 -6.72
N THR A 28 5.57 -1.73 -6.93
CA THR A 28 5.08 -1.39 -8.27
C THR A 28 6.20 -0.85 -9.15
N ASP A 29 5.96 -0.81 -10.45
CA ASP A 29 6.68 0.11 -11.32
C ASP A 29 6.38 1.56 -10.91
N TYR A 30 7.08 2.51 -11.56
CA TYR A 30 6.82 3.93 -11.32
C TYR A 30 5.38 4.29 -11.66
N ILE A 31 4.68 4.86 -10.69
CA ILE A 31 3.26 5.21 -10.80
C ILE A 31 3.03 6.63 -11.35
N ASN A 32 4.12 7.36 -11.58
CA ASN A 32 4.15 8.60 -12.34
C ASN A 32 5.53 8.75 -13.02
N GLY A 33 5.61 9.62 -14.02
CA GLY A 33 6.88 10.08 -14.59
C GLY A 33 7.39 11.34 -13.90
N PHE A 34 8.61 11.75 -14.21
CA PHE A 34 9.09 13.10 -13.86
C PHE A 34 8.27 14.16 -14.59
N GLY A 35 7.98 15.26 -13.93
CA GLY A 35 7.14 16.37 -14.40
C GLY A 35 5.66 16.02 -14.52
N LEU A 36 5.23 14.81 -14.12
CA LEU A 36 3.86 14.32 -14.25
C LEU A 36 3.18 14.17 -12.90
N ASP A 37 1.89 14.50 -12.88
CA ASP A 37 1.05 14.38 -11.69
C ASP A 37 1.03 12.96 -11.14
N LEU A 38 1.10 12.87 -9.81
CA LEU A 38 0.94 11.63 -9.07
C LEU A 38 -0.55 11.29 -8.94
N TYR A 39 -1.05 10.47 -9.86
CA TYR A 39 -2.43 9.99 -9.84
C TYR A 39 -2.47 8.46 -10.02
N TYR A 40 -2.75 7.74 -8.93
CA TYR A 40 -2.75 6.28 -8.94
C TYR A 40 -3.95 5.69 -8.20
N PHE A 41 -4.63 4.75 -8.85
CA PHE A 41 -5.57 3.84 -8.20
C PHE A 41 -5.05 2.42 -8.31
N GLN A 42 -5.20 1.64 -7.24
CA GLN A 42 -4.97 0.20 -7.35
C GLN A 42 -5.83 -0.39 -8.48
N PRO A 43 -5.29 -1.34 -9.24
CA PRO A 43 -6.10 -2.24 -10.06
C PRO A 43 -7.26 -2.88 -9.27
N GLU A 44 -8.38 -3.17 -9.96
CA GLU A 44 -9.61 -3.64 -9.33
C GLU A 44 -9.43 -4.97 -8.58
N GLU A 45 -8.60 -5.86 -9.14
CA GLU A 45 -8.22 -7.13 -8.56
C GLU A 45 -7.54 -6.97 -7.19
N TYR A 46 -6.74 -5.93 -6.99
CA TYR A 46 -6.07 -5.65 -5.71
C TYR A 46 -7.04 -5.04 -4.71
N ARG A 47 -7.94 -4.16 -5.14
CA ARG A 47 -8.99 -3.59 -4.27
C ARG A 47 -9.91 -4.66 -3.69
N LYS A 48 -10.19 -5.72 -4.47
CA LYS A 48 -11.02 -6.86 -4.02
C LYS A 48 -10.28 -7.83 -3.10
N SER A 49 -8.96 -7.70 -2.96
CA SER A 49 -8.11 -8.73 -2.32
C SER A 49 -7.24 -8.20 -1.18
N ALA A 50 -7.81 -7.49 -0.20
CA ALA A 50 -7.12 -7.06 1.03
C ALA A 50 -5.69 -6.48 0.83
N ASN A 51 -5.41 -5.95 -0.37
CA ASN A 51 -4.12 -5.39 -0.73
C ASN A 51 -4.12 -3.91 -0.34
N VAL A 52 -3.14 -3.49 0.44
CA VAL A 52 -3.04 -2.12 0.93
C VAL A 52 -1.67 -1.54 0.62
N PHE A 53 -1.60 -0.22 0.52
CA PHE A 53 -0.32 0.48 0.42
C PHE A 53 0.35 0.51 1.78
N VAL A 54 1.58 0.02 1.86
CA VAL A 54 2.37 -0.01 3.10
C VAL A 54 3.67 0.78 3.00
N GLY A 55 3.99 1.30 1.82
CA GLY A 55 5.24 2.02 1.59
C GLY A 55 5.18 2.91 0.36
N PHE A 56 6.01 3.95 0.39
CA PHE A 56 6.11 4.98 -0.65
C PHE A 56 7.59 5.26 -0.91
N PHE A 57 8.07 4.97 -2.11
CA PHE A 57 9.48 5.12 -2.47
C PHE A 57 9.61 6.22 -3.53
N SER A 58 10.50 7.19 -3.30
CA SER A 58 10.83 8.21 -4.29
C SER A 58 12.13 7.89 -4.99
N ASP A 59 12.19 8.32 -6.25
CA ASP A 59 13.40 8.45 -7.03
C ASP A 59 13.49 9.90 -7.50
N PHE A 60 14.60 10.56 -7.21
CA PHE A 60 14.81 11.98 -7.46
C PHE A 60 15.80 12.15 -8.62
N ASP A 61 15.45 13.01 -9.57
CA ASP A 61 16.35 13.40 -10.66
C ASP A 61 16.69 14.88 -10.52
N SER A 62 17.99 15.18 -10.51
CA SER A 62 18.49 16.56 -10.35
C SER A 62 18.39 17.40 -11.62
N THR A 63 18.25 16.77 -12.79
CA THR A 63 18.07 17.46 -14.08
C THR A 63 16.65 17.97 -14.21
N GLU A 64 15.68 17.16 -13.80
CA GLU A 64 14.25 17.51 -13.79
C GLU A 64 13.84 18.29 -12.52
N GLU A 65 14.68 18.25 -11.47
CA GLU A 65 14.38 18.74 -10.12
C GLU A 65 13.07 18.17 -9.54
N ASP A 66 12.73 16.93 -9.92
CA ASP A 66 11.45 16.30 -9.60
C ASP A 66 11.60 14.87 -9.06
N ARG A 67 10.49 14.31 -8.55
CA ARG A 67 10.40 12.96 -8.01
C ARG A 67 9.32 12.15 -8.71
N ARG A 68 9.70 10.95 -9.10
CA ARG A 68 8.77 9.86 -9.44
C ARG A 68 8.68 8.86 -8.31
N TRP A 69 7.57 8.12 -8.26
CA TRP A 69 7.19 7.34 -7.09
C TRP A 69 6.89 5.88 -7.44
N ARG A 70 7.17 4.99 -6.50
CA ARG A 70 6.76 3.57 -6.49
C ARG A 70 6.06 3.25 -5.18
N LEU A 71 5.13 2.31 -5.20
CA LEU A 71 4.38 1.88 -4.02
C LEU A 71 4.84 0.51 -3.56
N MET A 72 4.90 0.30 -2.25
CA MET A 72 4.85 -1.04 -1.69
C MET A 72 3.40 -1.45 -1.50
N VAL A 73 3.00 -2.54 -2.12
CA VAL A 73 1.67 -3.14 -1.96
C VAL A 73 1.84 -4.48 -1.29
N CYS A 74 1.02 -4.75 -0.28
CA CYS A 74 1.00 -6.04 0.38
C CYS A 74 -0.42 -6.47 0.70
N LYS A 75 -0.60 -7.78 0.77
CA LYS A 75 -1.85 -8.39 1.23
C LYS A 75 -1.85 -8.50 2.74
N PHE A 76 -2.95 -8.07 3.36
CA PHE A 76 -3.16 -8.24 4.79
C PHE A 76 -4.04 -9.47 5.03
N SER A 77 -3.59 -10.32 5.94
CA SER A 77 -4.37 -11.46 6.43
C SER A 77 -4.21 -11.59 7.93
N LEU A 78 -5.03 -12.44 8.56
CA LEU A 78 -4.73 -12.86 9.92
C LEU A 78 -3.34 -13.51 9.97
N CYS A 79 -2.61 -13.24 11.04
CA CYS A 79 -1.39 -13.96 11.36
C CYS A 79 -1.76 -15.40 11.68
N ASP A 80 -1.01 -16.36 11.15
CA ASP A 80 -1.13 -17.76 11.57
C ASP A 80 -0.51 -17.85 12.96
N TYR A 81 -1.32 -17.63 14.01
CA TYR A 81 -0.91 -17.94 15.37
C TYR A 81 -0.81 -19.46 15.49
N GLY A 82 0.33 -20.02 15.09
CA GLY A 82 0.70 -21.42 15.28
C GLY A 82 -0.51 -22.35 15.36
N VAL A 83 -1.21 -22.53 14.23
CA VAL A 83 -2.06 -23.70 14.11
C VAL A 83 -1.09 -24.88 14.18
N ILE A 84 -0.97 -25.47 15.37
CA ILE A 84 -0.57 -26.87 15.44
C ILE A 84 -1.71 -27.58 14.72
N ILE A 85 -1.50 -27.87 13.44
CA ILE A 85 -2.33 -28.83 12.72
C ILE A 85 -1.93 -30.16 13.33
N ASP A 86 -2.53 -30.50 14.47
CA ASP A 86 -2.68 -31.91 14.80
C ASP A 86 -3.70 -32.41 13.77
N ASP A 87 -3.29 -33.37 12.96
CA ASP A 87 -3.88 -33.83 11.69
C ASP A 87 -5.29 -34.47 11.82
N LYS A 88 -6.16 -33.90 12.65
CA LYS A 88 -7.53 -34.35 12.90
C LYS A 88 -8.46 -33.15 13.12
N SER A 89 -8.69 -32.36 12.08
CA SER A 89 -9.95 -31.62 12.01
C SER A 89 -11.07 -32.62 11.72
N PRO A 90 -12.16 -32.68 12.52
CA PRO A 90 -13.34 -33.43 12.12
C PRO A 90 -14.02 -32.71 10.97
N ASP A 91 -14.47 -33.48 9.99
CA ASP A 91 -15.35 -33.03 8.92
C ASP A 91 -16.61 -32.40 9.52
N ILE A 92 -16.96 -31.19 9.07
CA ILE A 92 -18.23 -30.56 9.38
C ILE A 92 -19.05 -30.51 8.09
N PHE A 93 -20.06 -31.38 8.02
CA PHE A 93 -21.26 -31.22 7.21
C PHE A 93 -22.19 -30.16 7.83
#